data_AF-A0A564ZPY9-F1
#
_entry.id   AF-A0A564ZPY9-F1
#
_cell.length_a   1.000
_cell.length_b   1.000
_cell.length_c   1.000
_cell.angle_alpha   90.00
_cell.angle_beta   90.00
_cell.angle_gamma   90.00
#
_symmetry.space_group_name_H-M   'P 1'
#
loop_
_entity.id
_entity.type
_entity.pdbx_description
1 polymer ?
#
loop_
_entity_poly.entity_id
_entity_poly.type
_entity_poly.pdbx_seq_one_letter_code
_entity_poly.pdbx_strand_id
1 'polypeptide(L)' 'MTMKKTSVRKKLHVVPDEMRREYRFDYTKAKPNRFATQMGAGTITIVLDPDVAAVFKSSEDVNTLLRSVISALPGGSKP' A
#
# COMPACT_ATOMS: atom_id res chain seq x y z
N MET A 1 41.68 22.05 43.99
CA MET A 1 40.59 21.20 43.49
C MET A 1 39.31 22.03 43.49
N THR A 2 38.73 22.32 42.34
CA THR A 2 37.42 22.99 42.28
C THR A 2 36.56 22.22 41.29
N MET A 3 35.51 21.57 41.80
CA MET A 3 34.69 20.62 41.04
C MET A 3 33.79 21.35 40.04
N LYS A 4 33.65 20.74 38.84
CA LYS A 4 32.75 21.16 37.78
C LYS A 4 31.29 20.95 38.19
N LYS A 5 30.49 22.01 38.18
CA LYS A 5 29.04 21.92 38.37
C LYS A 5 28.38 21.69 37.00
N THR A 6 27.99 20.45 36.74
CA THR A 6 27.29 20.03 35.52
C THR A 6 25.89 20.65 35.47
N SER A 7 25.63 21.41 34.40
CA SER A 7 24.31 21.96 34.08
C SER A 7 23.34 20.82 33.79
N VAL A 8 22.27 20.72 34.59
CA VAL A 8 21.21 19.73 34.39
C VAL A 8 20.46 20.09 33.12
N ARG A 9 20.63 19.27 32.08
CA ARG A 9 19.92 19.42 30.80
C ARG A 9 18.42 19.28 31.06
N LYS A 10 17.69 20.39 31.00
CA LYS A 10 16.23 20.42 31.04
C LYS A 10 15.74 19.52 29.90
N LYS A 11 15.07 18.40 30.21
CA LYS A 11 14.42 17.58 29.20
C LYS A 11 13.40 18.49 28.50
N LEU A 12 13.65 18.83 27.23
CA LEU A 12 12.61 19.43 26.42
C LEU A 12 11.47 18.42 26.40
N HIS A 13 10.30 18.82 26.90
CA HIS A 13 9.07 18.13 26.61
C HIS A 13 8.93 18.15 25.09
N VAL A 14 9.14 16.99 24.46
CA VAL A 14 8.77 16.79 23.06
C VAL A 14 7.26 16.88 23.07
N VAL A 15 6.74 18.06 22.74
CA VAL A 15 5.32 18.22 22.43
C VAL A 15 5.07 17.28 21.26
N PRO A 16 4.13 16.33 21.36
CA PRO A 16 3.74 15.53 20.21
C PRO A 16 3.40 16.49 19.08
N ASP A 17 3.88 16.24 17.87
CA ASP A 17 3.49 17.00 16.69
C ASP A 17 2.00 16.70 16.41
N GLU A 18 1.13 17.37 17.16
CA GLU A 18 -0.31 17.16 17.11
C GLU A 18 -0.83 17.63 15.75
N MET A 19 -1.63 16.79 15.10
CA MET A 19 -2.29 17.17 13.86
C MET A 19 -3.12 18.45 14.07
N ARG A 20 -3.06 19.35 13.08
CA ARG A 20 -3.86 20.59 13.08
C ARG A 20 -5.33 20.28 13.26
N ARG A 21 -6.07 21.22 13.85
CA ARG A 21 -7.51 21.06 14.15
C ARG A 21 -8.35 20.68 12.92
N GLU A 22 -7.94 21.12 11.73
CA GLU A 22 -8.57 20.80 10.44
C GLU A 22 -8.52 19.30 10.05
N TYR A 23 -7.59 18.53 10.61
CA TYR A 23 -7.47 17.09 10.37
C TYR A 23 -8.32 16.23 11.34
N ARG A 24 -9.18 16.86 12.16
CA ARG A 24 -10.18 16.15 12.96
C ARG A 24 -11.38 15.80 12.09
N PHE A 25 -11.24 14.73 11.31
CA PHE A 25 -12.30 14.25 10.43
C PHE A 25 -13.41 13.53 11.21
N ASP A 26 -14.66 13.82 10.84
CA ASP A 26 -15.83 13.08 11.29
C ASP A 26 -16.03 11.85 10.40
N TYR A 27 -15.46 10.72 10.83
CA TYR A 27 -15.51 9.47 10.07
C TYR A 27 -16.93 8.89 9.93
N THR A 28 -17.92 9.36 10.72
CA THR A 28 -19.32 8.95 10.54
C THR A 28 -19.91 9.47 9.22
N LYS A 29 -19.31 10.54 8.67
CA LYS A 29 -19.67 11.13 7.37
C LYS A 29 -18.76 10.66 6.24
N ALA A 30 -17.82 9.75 6.52
CA ALA A 30 -16.92 9.24 5.50
C ALA A 30 -17.69 8.44 4.45
N LYS A 31 -17.38 8.68 3.18
CA LYS A 31 -17.91 7.86 2.08
C LYS A 31 -17.13 6.55 1.99
N PRO A 32 -17.80 5.42 1.71
CA PRO A 32 -17.11 4.18 1.39
C PRO A 32 -16.10 4.40 0.26
N ASN A 33 -14.95 3.71 0.33
CA ASN A 33 -13.92 3.82 -0.70
C ASN A 33 -14.51 3.39 -2.06
N ARG A 34 -14.49 4.31 -3.03
CA ARG A 34 -15.01 4.08 -4.40
C ARG A 34 -14.34 2.90 -5.14
N PHE A 35 -13.15 2.52 -4.70
CA PHE A 35 -12.39 1.40 -5.26
C PHE A 35 -12.58 0.09 -4.50
N ALA A 36 -13.26 0.12 -3.34
CA ALA A 36 -13.50 -1.10 -2.56
C ALA A 36 -14.35 -2.13 -3.33
N THR A 37 -15.23 -1.67 -4.23
CA THR A 37 -16.00 -2.57 -5.11
C THR A 37 -15.13 -3.29 -6.13
N GLN A 38 -14.02 -2.67 -6.55
CA GLN A 38 -13.06 -3.27 -7.49
C GLN A 38 -12.13 -4.26 -6.78
N MET A 39 -12.00 -4.14 -5.46
CA MET A 39 -11.18 -5.00 -4.61
C MET A 39 -12.09 -5.79 -3.66
N GLY A 40 -12.93 -6.63 -4.26
CA GLY A 40 -13.78 -7.55 -3.50
C GLY A 40 -12.97 -8.46 -2.57
N ALA A 41 -13.65 -9.13 -1.64
CA ALA A 41 -13.01 -10.10 -0.77
C ALA A 41 -12.31 -11.19 -1.62
N GLY A 42 -10.97 -11.24 -1.54
CA GLY A 42 -10.16 -12.18 -2.32
C GLY A 42 -9.53 -11.64 -3.60
N THR A 43 -9.67 -10.35 -3.92
CA THR A 43 -8.96 -9.75 -5.06
C THR A 43 -7.46 -9.63 -4.76
N ILE A 44 -6.62 -10.28 -5.58
CA ILE A 44 -5.16 -10.18 -5.52
C ILE A 44 -4.69 -9.20 -6.59
N THR A 45 -3.95 -8.17 -6.19
CA THR A 45 -3.32 -7.23 -7.12
C THR A 45 -1.86 -7.62 -7.32
N ILE A 46 -1.45 -7.76 -8.58
CA ILE A 46 -0.08 -8.08 -8.98
C ILE A 46 0.50 -6.84 -9.65
N VAL A 47 1.68 -6.42 -9.21
CA VAL A 47 2.42 -5.31 -9.83
C VAL A 47 3.27 -5.89 -10.94
N LEU A 48 3.18 -5.31 -12.14
CA LEU A 48 4.03 -5.65 -13.27
C LEU A 48 5.26 -4.74 -13.27
N ASP A 49 6.39 -5.29 -13.72
CA ASP A 49 7.57 -4.49 -13.96
C ASP A 49 7.35 -3.52 -15.16
N PRO A 50 8.07 -2.38 -15.20
CA PRO A 50 7.81 -1.33 -16.18
C PRO A 50 7.95 -1.76 -17.65
N ASP A 51 8.86 -2.69 -17.92
CA ASP A 51 9.09 -3.28 -19.25
C ASP A 51 7.90 -4.15 -19.69
N VAL A 52 7.35 -4.96 -18.79
CA VAL A 52 6.17 -5.78 -19.05
C VAL A 52 4.92 -4.91 -19.22
N ALA A 53 4.74 -3.89 -18.37
CA ALA A 53 3.66 -2.91 -18.48
C ALA A 53 3.79 -2.00 -19.73
N ALA A 54 4.98 -1.88 -20.31
CA ALA A 54 5.18 -1.20 -21.58
C ALA A 54 4.51 -1.97 -22.74
N VAL A 55 4.45 -3.29 -22.65
CA VAL A 55 3.84 -4.18 -23.66
C VAL A 55 2.35 -4.38 -23.40
N PHE A 56 1.97 -4.74 -22.17
CA PHE A 56 0.57 -5.03 -21.82
C PHE A 56 -0.12 -3.82 -21.22
N LYS A 57 -1.17 -3.34 -21.89
CA LYS A 57 -1.92 -2.12 -21.48
C LYS A 57 -3.18 -2.40 -20.69
N SER A 58 -3.60 -3.67 -20.61
CA SER A 58 -4.78 -4.09 -19.90
C SER A 58 -4.54 -5.39 -19.13
N SER A 59 -5.34 -5.60 -18.07
CA SER A 59 -5.29 -6.84 -17.30
C SER A 59 -5.81 -8.03 -18.11
N GLU A 60 -6.70 -7.76 -19.05
CA GLU A 60 -7.34 -8.68 -19.97
C GLU A 60 -6.31 -9.30 -20.92
N ASP A 61 -5.42 -8.47 -21.49
CA ASP A 61 -4.36 -8.94 -22.39
C ASP A 61 -3.37 -9.86 -21.68
N VAL A 62 -2.93 -9.48 -20.47
CA VAL A 62 -2.02 -10.29 -19.65
C VAL A 62 -2.66 -11.63 -19.31
N ASN A 63 -3.89 -11.61 -18.81
CA ASN A 63 -4.59 -12.82 -18.39
C ASN A 63 -4.89 -13.76 -19.57
N THR A 64 -5.19 -13.20 -20.75
CA THR A 64 -5.41 -14.00 -21.96
C THR A 64 -4.14 -14.73 -22.39
N LEU A 65 -3.00 -14.03 -22.39
CA LEU A 65 -1.72 -14.65 -22.70
C LEU A 65 -1.33 -15.73 -21.68
N LEU A 66 -1.41 -15.42 -20.38
CA LEU A 66 -1.04 -16.36 -19.32
C LEU A 66 -1.91 -17.63 -19.36
N ARG A 67 -3.22 -17.50 -19.61
CA ARG A 67 -4.11 -18.67 -19.77
C ARG A 67 -3.75 -19.50 -21.00
N SER A 68 -3.36 -18.85 -22.10
CA SER A 68 -2.91 -19.55 -23.31
C SER A 68 -1.64 -20.36 -23.05
N VAL A 69 -0.68 -19.78 -22.32
CA VAL A 69 0.54 -20.48 -21.89
C VAL A 69 0.22 -21.65 -20.96
N ILE A 70 -0.64 -21.44 -19.96
CA ILE A 70 -1.08 -22.51 -19.03
C ILE A 70 -1.72 -23.67 -19.81
N SER A 71 -2.53 -23.37 -20.82
CA SER A 71 -3.22 -24.37 -21.65
C SER A 71 -2.26 -25.16 -22.53
N ALA A 72 -1.16 -24.53 -22.95
CA ALA A 72 -0.13 -25.16 -23.77
C ALA A 72 0.89 -25.99 -22.96
N LEU A 73 0.94 -25.82 -21.63
CA LEU A 73 1.87 -26.54 -20.78
C LEU A 73 1.38 -27.96 -20.46
N PRO A 74 2.20 -29.01 -20.64
CA PRO A 74 1.85 -30.40 -20.34
C PRO A 74 1.84 -30.60 -18.81
N GLY A 75 0.71 -30.30 -18.19
CA GLY A 75 0.53 -30.37 -16.73
C GLY A 75 -0.63 -29.52 -16.21
N GLY A 76 -1.23 -28.67 -17.06
CA GLY A 76 -2.35 -27.80 -16.73
C GLY A 76 -3.70 -28.52 -16.63
N SER A 77 -3.82 -29.53 -15.77
CA SER A 77 -5.12 -29.85 -15.15
C SER A 77 -4.91 -30.61 -13.84
N LYS A 78 -5.05 -29.90 -12.71
CA LYS A 78 -5.74 -30.47 -11.56
C LYS A 78 -6.45 -29.33 -10.83
N PRO A 79 -7.73 -29.51 -10.47
CA PRO A 79 -8.53 -28.49 -9.80
C PRO A 79 -7.93 -28.07 -8.46
#